data_AF-A0A534WEI7-F1
#
_entry.id   AF-A0A534WEI7-F1
#
_cell.length_a   1.000
_cell.length_b   1.000
_cell.length_c   1.000
_cell.angle_alpha   90.00
_cell.angle_beta   90.00
_cell.angle_gamma   90.00
#
_symmetry.space_group_name_H-M   'P 1'
#
loop_
_entity.id
_entity.type
_entity.pdbx_description
1 polymer ?
#
loop_
_entity_poly.entity_id
_entity_poly.type
_entity_poly.pdbx_seq_one_letter_code
_entity_poly.pdbx_strand_id
1 'polypeptide(L)'
;MMRGIRLVGTTLLVAGILAAASPPAAALRVEVPPGIGGGAQSLDLNPEDVPPPGSCRLWYPNRKRVDQPPAGPCASLTRNIPPGAWVLHRAPDGKRLLRVH
;
A
#
# COMPACT_ATOMS: atom_id res chain seq x y z
N MET A 1 51.68 5.43 -50.19
CA MET A 1 50.86 6.55 -49.68
C MET A 1 49.41 6.09 -49.57
N MET A 2 48.80 6.39 -48.43
CA MET A 2 47.71 5.67 -47.78
C MET A 2 46.36 5.80 -48.52
N ARG A 3 45.58 4.71 -48.60
CA ARG A 3 44.16 4.75 -48.99
C ARG A 3 43.31 4.12 -47.87
N GLY A 4 42.37 4.92 -47.40
CA GLY A 4 41.77 4.85 -46.08
C GLY A 4 40.81 3.70 -45.85
N ILE A 5 40.82 3.24 -44.61
CA ILE A 5 39.93 2.22 -44.04
C ILE A 5 38.55 2.86 -43.85
N ARG A 6 37.52 2.34 -44.52
CA ARG A 6 36.13 2.70 -44.23
C ARG A 6 35.64 1.87 -43.04
N LEU A 7 35.62 2.50 -41.87
CA LEU A 7 34.86 2.00 -40.71
C LEU A 7 33.39 2.33 -40.94
N VAL A 8 32.64 1.36 -41.47
CA VAL A 8 31.17 1.40 -41.47
C VAL A 8 30.74 1.09 -40.04
N GLY A 9 30.28 2.12 -39.34
CA GLY A 9 29.76 2.01 -37.98
C GLY A 9 28.50 1.18 -37.94
N THR A 10 28.61 -0.06 -37.48
CA THR A 10 27.45 -0.89 -37.13
C THR A 10 26.92 -0.39 -35.80
N THR A 11 25.92 0.49 -35.86
CA THR A 11 25.12 0.93 -34.73
C THR A 11 24.56 -0.29 -33.99
N LEU A 12 25.04 -0.53 -32.77
CA LEU A 12 24.38 -1.42 -31.82
C LEU A 12 22.98 -0.86 -31.56
N LEU A 13 21.96 -1.49 -32.14
CA LEU A 13 20.59 -1.35 -31.67
C LEU A 13 20.50 -2.12 -30.34
N VAL A 14 20.83 -1.43 -29.24
CA VAL A 14 20.41 -1.86 -27.91
C VAL A 14 18.90 -1.65 -27.86
N ALA A 15 18.15 -2.69 -28.23
CA ALA A 15 16.72 -2.76 -27.95
C ALA A 15 16.57 -2.89 -26.44
N GLY A 16 16.57 -1.75 -25.75
CA GLY A 16 16.22 -1.66 -24.35
C GLY A 16 14.81 -2.21 -24.19
N ILE A 17 14.71 -3.41 -23.64
CA ILE A 17 13.45 -3.91 -23.10
C ILE A 17 13.12 -2.94 -21.97
N LEU A 18 12.24 -1.97 -22.23
CA LEU A 18 11.53 -1.30 -21.16
C LEU A 18 10.71 -2.38 -20.48
N ALA A 19 11.28 -3.00 -19.45
CA ALA A 19 10.51 -3.66 -18.44
C ALA A 19 9.57 -2.60 -17.88
N ALA A 20 8.34 -2.57 -18.37
CA ALA A 20 7.27 -1.83 -17.75
C ALA A 20 7.17 -2.37 -16.33
N ALA A 21 7.80 -1.67 -15.39
CA ALA A 21 7.67 -1.94 -13.97
C ALA A 21 6.18 -1.82 -13.66
N SER A 22 5.50 -2.96 -13.64
CA SER A 22 4.12 -3.03 -13.22
C SER A 22 4.15 -2.53 -11.77
N PRO A 23 3.39 -1.48 -11.41
CA PRO A 23 3.31 -1.10 -10.01
C PRO A 23 2.85 -2.35 -9.24
N PRO A 24 3.53 -2.76 -8.16
CA PRO A 24 3.05 -3.88 -7.36
C PRO A 24 1.62 -3.55 -6.95
N ALA A 25 0.73 -4.53 -7.10
CA ALA A 25 -0.69 -4.41 -6.86
C ALA A 25 -0.95 -3.60 -5.58
N ALA A 26 -1.36 -2.34 -5.76
CA ALA A 26 -1.85 -1.44 -4.74
C ALA A 26 -1.13 -1.55 -3.38
N ALA A 27 0.10 -1.03 -3.29
CA ALA A 27 0.65 -0.62 -1.99
C ALA A 27 -0.27 0.46 -1.41
N LEU A 28 -1.20 0.03 -0.55
CA LEU A 28 -2.20 0.88 0.04
C LEU A 28 -1.50 1.85 0.99
N ARG A 29 -1.49 3.13 0.62
CA ARG A 29 -0.83 4.14 1.46
C ARG A 29 -1.66 4.35 2.72
N VAL A 30 -1.04 4.09 3.88
CA VAL A 30 -1.59 4.46 5.18
C VAL A 30 -1.35 5.96 5.37
N GLU A 31 -2.40 6.76 5.28
CA GLU A 31 -2.33 8.17 5.71
C GLU A 31 -2.59 8.22 7.24
N VAL A 32 -1.68 8.87 7.98
CA VAL A 32 -1.82 9.10 9.43
C VAL A 32 -2.23 10.56 9.63
N PRO A 33 -3.39 10.86 10.26
CA PRO A 33 -3.79 12.23 10.54
C PRO A 33 -2.80 12.94 11.49
N PRO A 34 -2.53 14.24 11.29
CA PRO A 34 -1.67 15.01 12.19
C PRO A 34 -2.28 15.07 13.61
N GLY A 35 -1.47 14.84 14.64
CA GLY A 35 -1.89 14.86 16.05
C GLY A 35 -2.00 13.49 16.73
N ILE A 36 -1.88 12.38 15.99
CA ILE A 36 -1.76 11.03 16.57
C ILE A 36 -0.28 10.72 16.81
N GLY A 37 0.19 11.02 18.03
CA GLY A 37 1.53 10.71 18.50
C GLY A 37 1.73 9.20 18.60
N GLY A 38 2.30 8.62 17.55
CA GLY A 38 2.67 7.23 17.47
C GLY A 38 3.13 7.01 16.04
N GLY A 39 4.39 7.40 15.78
CA GLY A 39 4.99 7.51 14.45
C GLY A 39 4.62 6.35 13.55
N ALA A 40 4.50 6.60 12.24
CA ALA A 40 4.01 5.68 11.22
C ALA A 40 4.58 4.26 11.38
N GLN A 41 3.98 3.46 12.25
CA GLN A 41 4.19 2.04 12.33
C GLN A 41 3.46 1.53 11.09
N SER A 42 4.25 1.26 10.05
CA SER A 42 3.77 0.56 8.88
C SER A 42 3.16 -0.74 9.38
N LEU A 43 1.84 -0.82 9.31
CA LEU A 43 1.13 -2.03 9.65
C LEU A 43 1.34 -2.96 8.46
N ASP A 44 2.11 -4.03 8.63
CA ASP A 44 2.30 -5.05 7.59
C ASP A 44 0.99 -5.82 7.39
N LEU A 45 0.08 -5.20 6.66
CA LEU A 45 -1.22 -5.72 6.27
C LEU A 45 -1.08 -6.37 4.91
N ASN A 46 -1.57 -7.61 4.78
CA ASN A 46 -1.76 -8.16 3.44
C ASN A 46 -3.02 -7.55 2.82
N PRO A 47 -3.14 -7.58 1.48
CA PRO A 47 -4.35 -7.11 0.80
C PRO A 47 -5.65 -7.71 1.33
N GLU A 48 -5.66 -9.00 1.73
CA GLU A 48 -6.84 -9.64 2.32
C GLU A 48 -7.21 -9.14 3.72
N ASP A 49 -6.32 -8.43 4.42
CA ASP A 49 -6.64 -7.87 5.73
C ASP A 49 -7.35 -6.52 5.66
N VAL A 50 -7.23 -5.85 4.52
CA VAL A 50 -7.77 -4.53 4.34
C VAL A 50 -9.29 -4.61 4.28
N PRO A 51 -10.04 -3.74 4.99
CA PRO A 51 -11.49 -3.70 4.85
C PRO A 51 -11.92 -3.45 3.40
N PRO A 52 -13.11 -3.89 2.98
CA PRO A 52 -13.69 -3.49 1.69
C PRO A 52 -13.77 -1.96 1.53
N PRO A 53 -13.83 -1.44 0.29
CA PRO A 53 -13.98 0.01 0.07
C PRO A 53 -15.22 0.54 0.80
N GLY A 54 -15.09 1.69 1.46
CA GLY A 54 -16.16 2.30 2.26
C GLY A 54 -16.45 1.61 3.60
N SER A 55 -15.65 0.60 3.98
CA SER A 55 -15.79 -0.12 5.23
C SER A 55 -14.62 0.14 6.19
N CYS A 56 -14.82 -0.23 7.44
CA CYS A 56 -13.80 -0.15 8.47
C CYS A 56 -13.46 -1.52 9.02
N ARG A 57 -12.30 -1.65 9.65
CA ARG A 57 -11.88 -2.83 10.41
C ARG A 57 -11.16 -2.40 11.68
N LEU A 58 -11.45 -3.06 12.79
CA LEU A 58 -10.62 -2.95 13.99
C LEU A 58 -9.38 -3.82 13.83
N TRP A 59 -8.22 -3.26 14.16
CA TRP A 59 -6.95 -3.97 14.08
C TRP A 59 -6.22 -3.91 15.42
N TYR A 60 -5.78 -5.06 15.91
CA TYR A 60 -5.00 -5.15 17.14
C TYR A 60 -3.56 -5.56 16.80
N PRO A 61 -2.57 -4.67 16.89
CA PRO A 61 -1.18 -5.00 16.50
C PRO A 61 -0.60 -6.22 17.22
N ASN A 62 -1.07 -6.50 18.44
CA ASN A 62 -0.59 -7.61 19.28
C ASN A 62 -1.36 -8.94 19.07
N ARG A 63 -2.28 -9.01 18.10
CA ARG A 63 -3.03 -10.23 17.79
C ARG A 63 -2.55 -10.88 16.51
N LYS A 64 -2.63 -12.21 16.45
CA LYS A 64 -2.41 -12.95 15.20
C LYS A 64 -3.52 -12.61 14.21
N ARG A 65 -3.21 -12.73 12.92
CA ARG A 65 -4.16 -12.47 11.82
C ARG A 65 -5.49 -13.21 11.96
N VAL A 66 -5.45 -14.49 12.31
CA VAL A 66 -6.66 -15.33 12.47
C VAL A 66 -7.55 -14.86 13.63
N ASP A 67 -6.97 -14.13 14.59
CA ASP A 67 -7.66 -13.60 15.77
C ASP A 67 -8.12 -12.14 15.58
N GLN A 68 -7.86 -11.55 14.41
CA GLN A 68 -8.32 -10.21 14.07
C GLN A 68 -9.82 -10.24 13.77
N PRO A 69 -10.60 -9.26 14.28
CA PRO A 69 -12.03 -9.21 14.00
C PRO A 69 -12.29 -8.94 12.50
N PRO A 70 -13.49 -9.28 12.01
CA PRO A 70 -13.87 -8.97 10.64
C PRO A 70 -14.04 -7.47 10.41
N ALA A 71 -14.05 -7.07 9.15
CA ALA A 71 -14.46 -5.73 8.75
C ALA A 71 -15.98 -5.53 8.98
N GLY A 72 -16.41 -4.27 9.07
CA GLY A 72 -17.80 -3.92 9.25
C GLY A 72 -18.09 -2.44 8.99
N PRO A 73 -19.34 -2.00 9.25
CA PRO A 73 -19.74 -0.62 9.04
C PRO A 73 -18.91 0.34 9.90
N CYS A 74 -18.37 1.39 9.29
CA CYS A 74 -17.56 2.39 10.01
C CYS A 74 -18.30 3.01 11.19
N ALA A 75 -19.58 3.37 11.00
CA ALA A 75 -20.42 3.92 12.07
C ALA A 75 -20.52 3.00 13.29
N SER A 76 -20.39 1.68 13.12
CA SER A 76 -20.42 0.73 14.23
C SER A 76 -19.06 0.61 14.92
N LEU A 77 -17.98 0.55 14.14
CA LEU A 77 -16.64 0.30 14.67
C LEU A 77 -15.96 1.54 15.26
N THR A 78 -16.38 2.75 14.87
CA THR A 78 -15.82 3.99 15.42
C THR A 78 -16.54 4.50 16.66
N ARG A 79 -17.72 3.96 17.00
CA ARG A 79 -18.51 4.41 18.17
C ARG A 79 -17.78 4.21 19.50
N ASN A 80 -17.13 3.07 19.67
CA ASN A 80 -16.40 2.70 20.88
C ASN A 80 -15.17 1.87 20.47
N ILE A 81 -14.03 2.54 20.28
CA ILE A 81 -12.79 1.87 19.88
C ILE A 81 -12.15 1.26 21.13
N PRO A 82 -11.97 -0.07 21.21
CA PRO A 82 -11.35 -0.69 22.38
C PRO A 82 -9.89 -0.24 22.56
N PRO A 83 -9.40 -0.12 23.81
CA PRO A 83 -8.01 0.21 24.07
C PRO A 83 -7.03 -0.72 23.33
N GLY A 84 -6.03 -0.14 22.68
CA GLY A 84 -5.03 -0.88 21.90
C GLY A 84 -5.52 -1.39 20.54
N ALA A 85 -6.74 -1.05 20.11
CA ALA A 85 -7.21 -1.25 18.75
C ALA A 85 -6.97 0.01 17.89
N TRP A 86 -6.65 -0.19 16.63
CA TRP A 86 -6.68 0.84 15.60
C TRP A 86 -7.92 0.65 14.74
N VAL A 87 -8.47 1.73 14.18
CA VAL A 87 -9.48 1.64 13.13
C VAL A 87 -8.82 1.85 11.79
N LEU A 88 -8.92 0.85 10.93
CA LEU A 88 -8.54 0.94 9.53
C LEU A 88 -9.78 1.33 8.73
N HIS A 89 -9.75 2.46 8.03
CA HIS A 89 -10.84 2.91 7.16
C HIS A 89 -10.37 2.88 5.71
N ARG A 90 -11.03 2.07 4.86
CA ARG A 90 -10.74 2.09 3.42
C ARG A 90 -11.67 3.05 2.72
N ALA A 91 -11.10 4.03 2.03
CA ALA A 91 -11.88 5.01 1.29
C ALA A 91 -12.81 4.33 0.25
N PRO A 92 -13.93 4.98 -0.11
CA PRO A 92 -14.84 4.45 -1.13
C PRO A 92 -14.17 4.20 -2.49
N ASP A 93 -13.12 4.96 -2.83
CA ASP A 93 -12.32 4.78 -4.04
C ASP A 93 -11.45 3.51 -4.03
N GLY A 94 -11.34 2.83 -2.87
CA GLY A 94 -10.55 1.63 -2.67
C GLY A 94 -9.03 1.83 -2.72
N LYS A 95 -8.53 3.05 -2.95
CA LYS A 95 -7.12 3.35 -3.19
C LYS A 95 -6.38 3.82 -1.95
N ARG A 96 -7.10 4.11 -0.86
CA ARG A 96 -6.52 4.67 0.36
C ARG A 96 -6.98 3.92 1.60
N LEU A 97 -6.05 3.71 2.53
CA LEU A 97 -6.32 3.22 3.89
C LEU A 97 -5.93 4.30 4.88
N LEU A 98 -6.84 4.63 5.76
CA LEU A 98 -6.60 5.60 6.80
C LEU A 98 -6.52 4.86 8.13
N ARG A 99 -5.50 5.14 8.93
CA ARG A 99 -5.50 4.74 10.34
C ARG A 99 -6.21 5.84 11.13
N VAL A 100 -7.24 5.48 11.87
CA VAL A 100 -8.00 6.37 12.74
C VAL A 100 -7.86 5.83 14.17
N HIS A 101 -7.35 6.68 15.08
CA HIS A 101 -7.04 6.42 16.49
C HIS A 101 -5.69 5.72 16.77
#